data_AF-A0A4Q0I864-F1
#
_entry.id   AF-A0A4Q0I864-F1
#
_cell.length_a   1.000
_cell.length_b   1.000
_cell.length_c   1.000
_cell.angle_alpha   90.00
_cell.angle_beta   90.00
_cell.angle_gamma   90.00
#
_symmetry.space_group_name_H-M   'P 1'
#
loop_
_entity.id
_entity.type
_entity.pdbx_description
1 polymer ?
#
loop_
_entity_poly.entity_id
_entity_poly.type
_entity_poly.pdbx_seq_one_letter_code
_entity_poly.pdbx_strand_id
1 'polypeptide(L)'
;MRRKNEYFFVNANLHGHINPTLGLVKKLTEKGNRVSYFCFESFAEQVTKMGAKWIGFSNKLDLFLKEYRPTDRHPFFMLLEYMLLYDEAVLPEILGIVKEDQYDMIICDSYFGGACFLKQIVKVSVVCSHSSFAMSKIPVPERMLVRGFHPQLDHCYQILKRICESYNIEEPSLEQVFTSKGDLNIVYTTQDFNGDDGVHELDYLFVGPSIDRQQEADDLDLSVIGDRKLIYISLGSVNTAFLDFYKTCISAFRNTDCYVCMSIGKKCEVSQLGEFPQNFMVKIFLPQLEI
;
A
#
# COMPACT_ATOMS: atom_id res chain seq x y z
N MET A 1 -8.51 14.02 33.18
CA MET A 1 -8.70 13.13 32.00
C MET A 1 -7.79 13.61 30.89
N ARG A 2 -6.94 12.75 30.30
CA ARG A 2 -6.14 13.13 29.11
C ARG A 2 -7.10 13.37 27.94
N ARG A 3 -6.89 14.45 27.18
CA ARG A 3 -7.62 14.73 25.93
C ARG A 3 -7.43 13.54 24.99
N LYS A 4 -8.50 13.11 24.32
CA LYS A 4 -8.43 12.10 23.26
C LYS A 4 -7.85 12.77 22.03
N ASN A 5 -6.83 12.16 21.42
CA ASN A 5 -6.29 12.64 20.16
C ASN A 5 -7.18 12.15 18.99
N GLU A 6 -7.26 12.97 17.96
CA GLU A 6 -7.96 12.69 16.70
C GLU A 6 -6.92 12.42 15.60
N TYR A 7 -6.92 11.22 15.02
CA TYR A 7 -5.99 10.82 13.95
C TYR A 7 -6.73 10.63 12.64
N PHE A 8 -6.15 11.12 11.54
CA PHE A 8 -6.70 10.91 10.20
C PHE A 8 -5.77 10.06 9.35
N PHE A 9 -6.22 8.88 8.94
CA PHE A 9 -5.48 8.00 8.03
C PHE A 9 -5.98 8.22 6.60
N VAL A 10 -5.04 8.39 5.68
CA VAL A 10 -5.26 8.50 4.23
C VAL A 10 -4.42 7.44 3.55
N ASN A 11 -5.06 6.50 2.84
CA ASN A 11 -4.35 5.35 2.27
C ASN A 11 -4.61 5.17 0.75
N ALA A 12 -3.68 4.52 0.06
CA ALA A 12 -3.68 4.26 -1.38
C ALA A 12 -4.61 3.10 -1.81
N ASN A 13 -5.37 2.50 -0.88
CA ASN A 13 -6.40 1.49 -1.15
C ASN A 13 -5.95 0.21 -1.84
N LEU A 14 -4.72 -0.21 -1.59
CA LEU A 14 -4.22 -1.51 -1.97
C LEU A 14 -4.04 -2.34 -0.72
N HIS A 15 -4.33 -3.65 -0.76
CA HIS A 15 -4.17 -4.53 0.42
C HIS A 15 -2.77 -4.41 1.05
N GLY A 16 -1.71 -4.30 0.23
CA GLY A 16 -0.34 -4.13 0.70
C GLY A 16 -0.10 -2.81 1.46
N HIS A 17 -0.93 -1.80 1.25
CA HIS A 17 -0.85 -0.48 1.91
C HIS A 17 -1.81 -0.36 3.09
N ILE A 18 -2.99 -0.98 3.00
CA ILE A 18 -3.97 -1.01 4.09
C ILE A 18 -3.48 -1.91 5.23
N ASN A 19 -3.11 -3.16 4.93
CA ASN A 19 -2.84 -4.19 5.95
C ASN A 19 -1.79 -3.77 7.00
N PRO A 20 -0.64 -3.17 6.64
CA PRO A 20 0.36 -2.77 7.63
C PRO A 20 -0.17 -1.73 8.64
N THR A 21 -1.11 -0.87 8.22
CA THR A 21 -1.64 0.20 9.09
C THR A 21 -2.66 -0.29 10.13
N LEU A 22 -3.29 -1.45 9.92
CA LEU A 22 -4.42 -1.93 10.74
C LEU A 22 -4.04 -2.15 12.20
N GLY A 23 -2.85 -2.71 12.45
CA GLY A 23 -2.35 -2.92 13.81
C GLY A 23 -2.17 -1.59 14.57
N LEU A 24 -1.69 -0.56 13.89
CA LEU A 24 -1.55 0.78 14.47
C LEU A 24 -2.92 1.41 14.75
N VAL A 25 -3.86 1.32 13.80
CA VAL A 25 -5.25 1.80 13.98
C VAL A 25 -5.87 1.15 15.22
N LYS A 26 -5.82 -0.17 15.34
CA LYS A 26 -6.34 -0.93 16.48
C LYS A 26 -5.74 -0.47 17.81
N LYS A 27 -4.43 -0.26 17.86
CA LYS A 27 -3.75 0.18 19.10
C LYS A 27 -4.08 1.63 19.46
N LEU A 28 -4.27 2.51 18.47
CA LEU A 28 -4.69 3.88 18.72
C LEU A 28 -6.11 3.93 19.29
N THR A 29 -7.05 3.15 18.72
CA THR A 29 -8.45 3.09 19.16
C THR A 29 -8.59 2.42 20.53
N GLU A 30 -7.87 1.32 20.80
CA GLU A 30 -7.80 0.66 22.11
C GLU A 30 -7.29 1.60 23.23
N LYS A 31 -6.41 2.55 22.89
CA LYS A 31 -5.94 3.60 23.82
C LYS A 31 -6.96 4.73 24.03
N GLY A 32 -8.15 4.63 23.43
CA GLY A 32 -9.25 5.59 23.58
C GLY A 32 -9.16 6.81 22.66
N ASN A 33 -8.24 6.82 21.70
CA ASN A 33 -8.18 7.85 20.66
C ASN A 33 -9.28 7.66 19.63
N ARG A 34 -9.54 8.70 18.84
CA ARG A 34 -10.46 8.62 17.71
C ARG A 34 -9.65 8.58 16.42
N VAL A 35 -10.06 7.70 15.52
CA VAL A 35 -9.37 7.46 14.26
C VAL A 35 -10.40 7.53 13.14
N SER A 36 -10.20 8.46 12.22
CA SER A 36 -10.88 8.49 10.93
C SER A 36 -9.99 7.85 9.87
N TYR A 37 -10.56 7.04 8.99
CA TYR A 37 -9.80 6.31 7.96
C TYR A 37 -10.44 6.49 6.59
N PHE A 38 -9.71 7.16 5.70
CA PHE A 38 -10.12 7.42 4.32
C PHE A 38 -9.63 6.33 3.38
N CYS A 39 -10.58 5.52 2.88
CA CYS A 39 -10.29 4.42 1.96
C CYS A 39 -11.52 3.95 1.16
N PHE A 40 -11.34 3.02 0.21
CA PHE A 40 -12.45 2.50 -0.60
C PHE A 40 -13.44 1.74 0.27
N GLU A 41 -14.70 1.73 -0.16
CA GLU A 41 -15.78 0.99 0.49
C GLU A 41 -15.44 -0.50 0.67
N SER A 42 -14.70 -1.10 -0.26
CA SER A 42 -14.24 -2.49 -0.15
C SER A 42 -13.34 -2.77 1.06
N PHE A 43 -12.79 -1.74 1.70
CA PHE A 43 -11.99 -1.86 2.94
C PHE A 43 -12.71 -1.32 4.19
N ALA A 44 -13.94 -0.80 4.04
CA ALA A 44 -14.68 -0.15 5.12
C ALA A 44 -14.88 -1.07 6.33
N GLU A 45 -15.27 -2.32 6.09
CA GLU A 45 -15.45 -3.31 7.15
C GLU A 45 -14.14 -3.60 7.88
N GLN A 46 -13.04 -3.77 7.13
CA GLN A 46 -11.73 -4.09 7.67
C GLN A 46 -11.21 -3.00 8.62
N VAL A 47 -11.33 -1.72 8.24
CA VAL A 47 -10.89 -0.60 9.09
C VAL A 47 -11.85 -0.34 10.25
N THR A 48 -13.15 -0.56 10.06
CA THR A 48 -14.16 -0.42 11.13
C THR A 48 -14.00 -1.50 12.19
N LYS A 49 -13.62 -2.74 11.83
CA LYS A 49 -13.28 -3.83 12.77
C LYS A 49 -12.12 -3.44 13.70
N MET A 50 -11.23 -2.54 13.26
CA MET A 50 -10.14 -1.99 14.07
C MET A 50 -10.56 -0.78 14.93
N GLY A 51 -11.83 -0.37 14.87
CA GLY A 51 -12.40 0.73 15.65
C GLY A 51 -12.29 2.11 15.00
N ALA A 52 -11.88 2.21 13.73
CA ALA A 52 -11.85 3.48 13.02
C ALA A 52 -13.24 3.85 12.45
N LYS A 53 -13.50 5.16 12.33
CA LYS A 53 -14.60 5.71 11.52
C LYS A 53 -14.15 5.69 10.05
N TRP A 54 -14.78 4.85 9.23
CA TRP A 54 -14.54 4.85 7.79
C TRP A 54 -15.06 6.14 7.14
N ILE A 55 -14.28 6.68 6.20
CA ILE A 55 -14.64 7.77 5.30
C ILE A 55 -14.40 7.28 3.86
N GLY A 56 -15.46 7.28 3.05
CA GLY A 56 -15.39 6.87 1.65
C GLY A 56 -14.96 8.00 0.72
N PHE A 57 -14.57 7.63 -0.49
CA PHE A 57 -14.24 8.58 -1.56
C PHE A 57 -15.47 9.21 -2.18
N SER A 58 -15.28 10.40 -2.74
CA SER A 58 -16.26 11.00 -3.64
C SER A 58 -16.27 10.29 -5.00
N ASN A 59 -17.38 10.48 -5.74
CA ASN A 59 -17.48 10.00 -7.13
C ASN A 59 -16.37 10.53 -8.05
N LYS A 60 -15.66 11.62 -7.68
CA LYS A 60 -14.58 12.18 -8.50
C LYS A 60 -13.38 11.25 -8.53
N LEU A 61 -12.99 10.66 -7.40
CA LEU A 61 -11.86 9.73 -7.40
C LEU A 61 -12.19 8.44 -8.16
N ASP A 62 -13.41 7.93 -7.99
CA ASP A 62 -13.89 6.77 -8.74
C ASP A 62 -13.84 6.99 -10.26
N LEU A 63 -14.19 8.19 -10.71
CA LEU A 63 -14.07 8.58 -12.11
C LEU A 63 -12.60 8.64 -12.55
N PHE A 64 -11.74 9.29 -11.77
CA PHE A 64 -10.30 9.33 -12.04
C PHE A 64 -9.72 7.92 -12.24
N LEU A 65 -9.99 7.00 -11.32
CA LEU A 65 -9.46 5.64 -11.40
C LEU A 65 -9.94 4.86 -12.62
N LYS A 66 -11.19 5.06 -13.05
CA LYS A 66 -11.76 4.40 -14.24
C LYS A 66 -11.18 4.98 -15.53
N GLU A 67 -10.97 6.29 -15.55
CA GLU A 67 -10.57 7.04 -16.74
C GLU A 67 -9.07 7.20 -16.89
N TYR A 68 -8.27 6.96 -15.83
CA TYR A 68 -6.82 7.09 -15.88
C TYR A 68 -6.23 6.30 -17.06
N ARG A 69 -5.54 7.02 -17.94
CA ARG A 69 -4.72 6.46 -19.02
C ARG A 69 -3.36 7.13 -18.94
N PRO A 70 -2.27 6.35 -18.83
CA PRO A 70 -0.95 6.94 -18.78
C PRO A 70 -0.62 7.57 -20.14
N THR A 71 0.12 8.67 -20.14
CA THR A 71 0.49 9.37 -21.39
C THR A 71 1.51 8.57 -22.21
N ASP A 72 2.30 7.73 -21.56
CA ASP A 72 3.19 6.76 -22.20
C ASP A 72 3.41 5.52 -21.29
N ARG A 73 4.21 4.55 -21.73
CA ARG A 73 4.41 3.25 -21.07
C ARG A 73 5.78 3.06 -20.42
N HIS A 74 6.54 4.13 -20.19
CA HIS A 74 7.79 4.01 -19.43
C HIS A 74 7.47 3.64 -17.97
N PRO A 75 7.91 2.48 -17.43
CA PRO A 75 7.38 1.94 -16.17
C PRO A 75 7.51 2.90 -14.98
N PHE A 76 8.66 3.56 -14.87
CA PHE A 76 8.91 4.51 -13.78
C PHE A 76 8.11 5.81 -13.93
N PHE A 77 7.99 6.37 -15.14
CA PHE A 77 7.28 7.63 -15.34
C PHE A 77 5.77 7.42 -15.29
N MET A 78 5.28 6.25 -15.70
CA MET A 78 3.89 5.84 -15.51
C MET A 78 3.50 5.81 -14.04
N LEU A 79 4.37 5.29 -13.16
CA LEU A 79 4.12 5.28 -11.72
C LEU A 79 4.09 6.71 -11.16
N LEU A 80 5.08 7.53 -11.50
CA LEU A 80 5.17 8.90 -11.01
C LEU A 80 4.01 9.78 -11.50
N GLU A 81 3.62 9.63 -12.77
CA GLU A 81 2.44 10.28 -13.36
C GLU A 81 1.16 9.86 -12.64
N TYR A 82 1.00 8.56 -12.37
CA TYR A 82 -0.15 8.05 -11.62
C TYR A 82 -0.22 8.65 -10.22
N MET A 83 0.89 8.68 -9.48
CA MET A 83 0.96 9.28 -8.15
C MET A 83 0.52 10.74 -8.18
N LEU A 84 1.11 11.56 -9.06
CA LEU A 84 0.78 12.98 -9.16
C LEU A 84 -0.68 13.25 -9.53
N LEU A 85 -1.24 12.49 -10.48
CA LEU A 85 -2.65 12.66 -10.85
C LEU A 85 -3.60 12.16 -9.75
N TYR A 86 -3.23 11.09 -9.06
CA TYR A 86 -3.96 10.61 -7.89
C TYR A 86 -3.95 11.68 -6.78
N ASP A 87 -2.81 12.34 -6.55
CA ASP A 87 -2.67 13.44 -5.59
C ASP A 87 -3.55 14.64 -5.96
N GLU A 88 -3.55 15.03 -7.24
CA GLU A 88 -4.40 16.10 -7.76
C GLU A 88 -5.89 15.81 -7.54
N ALA A 89 -6.30 14.55 -7.68
CA ALA A 89 -7.70 14.13 -7.47
C ALA A 89 -8.07 14.06 -5.99
N VAL A 90 -7.16 13.60 -5.13
CA VAL A 90 -7.44 13.26 -3.72
C VAL A 90 -7.21 14.42 -2.76
N LEU A 91 -6.23 15.29 -3.00
CA LEU A 91 -5.93 16.43 -2.12
C LEU A 91 -7.16 17.31 -1.80
N PRO A 92 -8.04 17.67 -2.77
CA PRO A 92 -9.25 18.42 -2.46
C PRO A 92 -10.19 17.71 -1.47
N GLU A 93 -10.30 16.38 -1.55
CA GLU A 93 -11.16 15.60 -0.65
C GLU A 93 -10.60 15.57 0.77
N ILE A 94 -9.31 15.31 0.92
CA ILE A 94 -8.61 15.33 2.22
C ILE A 94 -8.75 16.70 2.88
N LEU A 95 -8.49 17.77 2.13
CA LEU A 95 -8.56 19.13 2.66
C LEU A 95 -10.00 19.55 3.01
N GLY A 96 -11.00 19.03 2.29
CA GLY A 96 -12.41 19.18 2.66
C GLY A 96 -12.69 18.56 4.03
N ILE A 97 -12.25 17.31 4.24
CA ILE A 97 -12.42 16.59 5.51
C ILE A 97 -11.69 17.29 6.66
N VAL A 98 -10.44 17.72 6.44
CA VAL A 98 -9.62 18.43 7.45
C VAL A 98 -10.18 19.82 7.77
N LYS A 99 -10.99 20.41 6.89
CA LYS A 99 -11.68 21.68 7.16
C LYS A 99 -12.93 21.50 8.03
N GLU A 100 -13.64 20.40 7.86
CA GLU A 100 -14.88 20.10 8.59
C GLU A 100 -14.61 19.49 9.96
N ASP A 101 -13.61 18.62 10.08
CA ASP A 101 -13.20 17.94 11.30
C ASP A 101 -11.81 18.43 11.76
N GLN A 102 -11.56 18.44 13.08
CA GLN A 102 -10.25 18.79 13.63
C GLN A 102 -9.46 17.52 13.95
N TYR A 103 -8.25 17.42 13.39
CA TYR A 103 -7.32 16.32 13.64
C TYR A 103 -6.07 16.84 14.35
N ASP A 104 -5.44 16.00 15.17
CA ASP A 104 -4.15 16.31 15.81
C ASP A 104 -2.97 15.82 14.96
N MET A 105 -3.20 14.84 14.08
CA MET A 105 -2.19 14.25 13.19
C MET A 105 -2.85 13.60 11.97
N ILE A 106 -2.19 13.72 10.82
CA ILE A 106 -2.55 13.03 9.58
C ILE A 106 -1.49 11.96 9.29
N ILE A 107 -1.91 10.75 8.97
CA ILE A 107 -1.04 9.64 8.56
C ILE A 107 -1.37 9.32 7.11
N CYS A 108 -0.44 9.59 6.20
CA CYS A 108 -0.61 9.38 4.77
C CYS A 108 0.26 8.24 4.27
N ASP A 109 -0.31 7.39 3.43
CA ASP A 109 0.47 6.37 2.72
C ASP A 109 1.48 7.00 1.76
N SER A 110 2.67 6.40 1.65
CA SER A 110 3.76 6.92 0.80
C SER A 110 3.43 6.92 -0.70
N TYR A 111 2.56 6.01 -1.14
CA TYR A 111 2.11 5.93 -2.54
C TYR A 111 1.17 7.08 -2.91
N PHE A 112 0.50 7.68 -1.92
CA PHE A 112 -0.30 8.89 -2.10
C PHE A 112 0.57 10.16 -2.17
N GLY A 113 1.91 10.11 -2.35
CA GLY A 113 2.81 11.22 -2.75
C GLY A 113 2.76 12.56 -1.98
N GLY A 114 1.80 12.71 -1.10
CA GLY A 114 1.12 13.97 -0.81
C GLY A 114 1.35 14.39 0.62
N ALA A 115 2.12 13.60 1.38
CA ALA A 115 2.72 14.07 2.61
C ALA A 115 3.59 15.31 2.35
N CYS A 116 4.34 15.35 1.22
CA CYS A 116 5.17 16.50 0.86
C CYS A 116 4.36 17.77 0.55
N PHE A 117 3.12 17.62 0.05
CA PHE A 117 2.19 18.71 -0.18
C PHE A 117 1.44 19.09 1.10
N LEU A 118 0.86 18.12 1.79
CA LEU A 118 0.03 18.34 2.98
C LEU A 118 0.78 19.05 4.09
N LYS A 119 2.06 18.75 4.31
CA LYS A 119 2.91 19.45 5.28
C LYS A 119 2.99 20.96 5.08
N GLN A 120 2.86 21.41 3.84
CA GLN A 120 2.88 22.84 3.51
C GLN A 120 1.50 23.48 3.63
N ILE A 121 0.42 22.68 3.58
CA ILE A 121 -0.97 23.16 3.53
C ILE A 121 -1.63 23.12 4.92
N VAL A 122 -1.43 22.04 5.67
CA VAL A 122 -2.09 21.80 6.96
C VAL A 122 -1.20 22.23 8.13
N LYS A 123 -1.82 22.53 9.28
CA LYS A 123 -1.10 23.01 10.49
C LYS A 123 -0.77 21.89 11.48
N VAL A 124 -1.13 20.67 11.16
CA VAL A 124 -0.99 19.49 12.04
C VAL A 124 0.14 18.63 11.51
N SER A 125 0.75 17.82 12.38
CA SER A 125 1.83 16.94 11.95
C SER A 125 1.33 15.92 10.92
N VAL A 126 2.11 15.74 9.86
CA VAL A 126 1.86 14.77 8.80
C VAL A 126 2.90 13.67 8.90
N VAL A 127 2.46 12.46 9.21
CA VAL A 127 3.30 11.27 9.24
C VAL A 127 3.14 10.52 7.93
N CYS A 128 4.25 10.14 7.29
CA CYS A 128 4.18 9.27 6.12
C CYS A 128 4.29 7.79 6.55
N SER A 129 3.49 6.95 5.93
CA SER A 129 3.34 5.52 6.20
C SER A 129 3.88 4.73 5.01
N HIS A 130 5.04 4.10 5.19
CA HIS A 130 5.74 3.32 4.17
C HIS A 130 5.46 1.83 4.36
N SER A 131 4.58 1.28 3.53
CA SER A 131 4.27 -0.16 3.47
C SER A 131 5.38 -1.02 2.86
N SER A 132 6.37 -0.37 2.23
CA SER A 132 7.56 -0.96 1.62
C SER A 132 8.82 -0.28 2.15
N PHE A 133 9.93 -0.36 1.41
CA PHE A 133 11.18 0.29 1.75
C PHE A 133 11.07 1.82 1.71
N ALA A 134 11.62 2.45 2.73
CA ALA A 134 11.97 3.86 2.69
C ALA A 134 13.17 4.05 1.78
N MET A 135 13.16 5.14 1.03
CA MET A 135 14.22 5.47 0.07
C MET A 135 14.77 6.86 0.38
N SER A 136 16.09 6.96 0.49
CA SER A 136 16.80 8.24 0.60
C SER A 136 16.89 8.94 -0.75
N LYS A 137 16.91 8.15 -1.83
CA LYS A 137 16.96 8.58 -3.22
C LYS A 137 16.03 7.76 -4.10
N ILE A 138 15.60 8.37 -5.18
CA ILE A 138 14.76 7.69 -6.18
C ILE A 138 15.56 6.60 -6.93
N PRO A 139 14.94 5.45 -7.32
CA PRO A 139 15.68 4.32 -7.90
C PRO A 139 15.94 4.50 -9.40
N VAL A 140 16.26 5.72 -9.84
CA VAL A 140 16.63 6.05 -11.23
C VAL A 140 17.82 7.03 -11.25
N PRO A 141 18.67 6.99 -12.28
CA PRO A 141 19.71 7.99 -12.47
C PRO A 141 19.16 9.42 -12.48
N GLU A 142 19.83 10.36 -11.81
CA GLU A 142 19.40 11.78 -11.71
C GLU A 142 19.10 12.42 -13.08
N ARG A 143 19.87 12.07 -14.12
CA ARG A 143 19.64 12.53 -15.50
C ARG A 143 18.25 12.21 -16.05
N MET A 144 17.61 11.14 -15.55
CA MET A 144 16.26 10.72 -15.95
C MET A 144 15.18 11.64 -15.39
N LEU A 145 15.50 12.50 -14.42
CA LEU A 145 14.59 13.48 -13.85
C LEU A 145 14.80 14.88 -14.42
N VAL A 146 15.68 15.06 -15.41
CA VAL A 146 15.89 16.37 -16.02
C VAL A 146 14.80 16.64 -17.06
N ARG A 147 14.17 17.83 -16.98
CA ARG A 147 13.18 18.28 -17.98
C ARG A 147 13.71 18.12 -19.41
N GLY A 148 12.88 17.62 -20.32
CA GLY A 148 13.24 17.28 -21.69
C GLY A 148 13.85 15.88 -21.88
N PHE A 149 14.08 15.11 -20.81
CA PHE A 149 14.55 13.73 -20.92
C PHE A 149 13.50 12.80 -21.54
N HIS A 150 12.22 12.98 -21.21
CA HIS A 150 11.12 12.15 -21.71
C HIS A 150 9.79 12.93 -21.70
N PRO A 151 8.93 12.82 -22.74
CA PRO A 151 7.65 13.55 -22.77
C PRO A 151 6.73 13.28 -21.56
N GLN A 152 6.63 12.02 -21.13
CA GLN A 152 5.86 11.65 -19.93
C GLN A 152 6.40 12.29 -18.63
N LEU A 153 7.72 12.48 -18.52
CA LEU A 153 8.33 13.20 -17.41
C LEU A 153 7.95 14.69 -17.46
N ASP A 154 8.00 15.30 -18.64
CA ASP A 154 7.59 16.70 -18.80
C ASP A 154 6.11 16.88 -18.45
N HIS A 155 5.27 15.89 -18.72
CA HIS A 155 3.89 15.87 -18.24
C HIS A 155 3.78 15.77 -16.71
N CYS A 156 4.59 14.92 -16.05
CA CYS A 156 4.67 14.88 -14.59
C CYS A 156 4.99 16.26 -14.01
N TYR A 157 5.96 16.97 -14.58
CA TYR A 157 6.29 18.33 -14.16
C TYR A 157 5.15 19.34 -14.38
N GLN A 158 4.34 19.18 -15.42
CA GLN A 158 3.16 20.01 -15.63
C GLN A 158 2.10 19.77 -14.55
N ILE A 159 1.84 18.50 -14.20
CA ILE A 159 0.90 18.14 -13.14
C ILE A 159 1.35 18.69 -11.80
N LEU A 160 2.63 18.47 -11.45
CA LEU A 160 3.23 18.98 -10.22
C LEU A 160 3.05 20.50 -10.09
N LYS A 161 3.37 21.23 -11.15
CA LYS A 161 3.20 22.69 -11.19
C LYS A 161 1.75 23.11 -10.94
N ARG A 162 0.76 22.45 -11.56
CA ARG A 162 -0.66 22.74 -11.33
C ARG A 162 -1.07 22.53 -9.88
N ILE A 163 -0.63 21.44 -9.26
CA ILE A 163 -0.90 21.15 -7.84
C ILE A 163 -0.33 22.27 -6.98
N CYS A 164 0.95 22.61 -7.16
CA CYS A 164 1.63 23.62 -6.37
C CYS A 164 1.01 25.02 -6.53
N GLU A 165 0.64 25.41 -7.75
CA GLU A 165 -0.06 26.67 -8.02
C GLU A 165 -1.47 26.70 -7.39
N SER A 166 -2.21 25.58 -7.43
CA SER A 166 -3.57 25.49 -6.88
C SER A 166 -3.60 25.67 -5.36
N TYR A 167 -2.55 25.23 -4.67
CA TYR A 167 -2.45 25.32 -3.21
C TYR A 167 -1.49 26.41 -2.71
N ASN A 168 -0.85 27.15 -3.63
CA ASN A 168 0.14 28.19 -3.32
C ASN A 168 1.24 27.68 -2.38
N ILE A 169 1.83 26.55 -2.74
CA ILE A 169 2.93 25.89 -2.01
C ILE A 169 4.23 25.92 -2.84
N GLU A 170 5.37 25.74 -2.18
CA GLU A 170 6.65 25.63 -2.87
C GLU A 170 6.69 24.32 -3.68
N GLU A 171 7.17 24.39 -4.93
CA GLU A 171 7.30 23.23 -5.82
C GLU A 171 8.40 22.29 -5.29
N PRO A 172 8.07 21.09 -4.77
CA PRO A 172 9.08 20.13 -4.39
C PRO A 172 9.71 19.50 -5.64
N SER A 173 10.88 18.87 -5.49
CA SER A 173 11.43 18.01 -6.55
C SER A 173 10.57 16.76 -6.75
N LEU A 174 10.64 16.15 -7.95
CA LEU A 174 9.99 14.85 -8.20
C LEU A 174 10.54 13.73 -7.30
N GLU A 175 11.79 13.84 -6.82
CA GLU A 175 12.33 12.93 -5.80
C GLU A 175 11.62 13.09 -4.46
N GLN A 176 11.34 14.32 -4.03
CA GLN A 176 10.57 14.57 -2.81
C GLN A 176 9.12 14.10 -2.92
N VAL A 177 8.50 14.22 -4.10
CA VAL A 177 7.17 13.64 -4.36
C VAL A 177 7.20 12.11 -4.24
N PHE A 178 8.16 11.47 -4.92
CA PHE A 178 8.27 10.01 -4.94
C PHE A 178 8.58 9.42 -3.57
N THR A 179 9.49 10.05 -2.81
CA THR A 179 9.86 9.61 -1.46
C THR A 179 8.82 10.01 -0.40
N SER A 180 7.96 10.98 -0.70
CA SER A 180 6.81 11.41 0.11
C SER A 180 7.15 11.62 1.60
N LYS A 181 8.27 12.27 1.91
CA LYS A 181 8.72 12.44 3.31
C LYS A 181 7.74 13.26 4.14
N GLY A 182 7.30 12.70 5.27
CA GLY A 182 6.49 13.36 6.30
C GLY A 182 7.34 14.19 7.29
N ASP A 183 6.71 14.64 8.38
CA ASP A 183 7.37 15.15 9.60
C ASP A 183 8.01 14.01 10.39
N LEU A 184 7.43 12.82 10.25
CA LEU A 184 7.97 11.54 10.67
C LEU A 184 7.57 10.51 9.61
N ASN A 185 8.36 9.45 9.45
CA ASN A 185 8.09 8.38 8.50
C ASN A 185 8.06 7.04 9.23
N ILE A 186 6.92 6.36 9.23
CA ILE A 186 6.78 5.00 9.78
C ILE A 186 7.07 4.01 8.66
N VAL A 187 7.99 3.07 8.90
CA VAL A 187 8.38 2.04 7.93
C VAL A 187 8.08 0.66 8.50
N TYR A 188 7.23 -0.11 7.82
CA TYR A 188 6.80 -1.44 8.30
C TYR A 188 7.78 -2.56 7.96
N THR A 189 9.07 -2.28 8.16
CA THR A 189 10.16 -3.25 8.05
C THR A 189 11.24 -2.95 9.10
N THR A 190 12.29 -3.76 9.16
CA THR A 190 13.49 -3.47 9.94
C THR A 190 14.44 -2.58 9.13
N GLN A 191 15.27 -1.82 9.83
CA GLN A 191 16.31 -1.00 9.20
C GLN A 191 17.30 -1.85 8.40
N ASP A 192 17.76 -2.97 8.99
CA ASP A 192 18.68 -3.91 8.34
C ASP A 192 18.11 -4.45 7.01
N PHE A 193 16.79 -4.69 6.94
CA PHE A 193 16.17 -5.18 5.71
C PHE A 193 15.91 -4.07 4.69
N ASN A 194 15.81 -2.81 5.13
CA ASN A 194 15.65 -1.65 4.22
C ASN A 194 16.90 -1.41 3.36
N GLY A 195 18.08 -1.52 3.97
CA GLY A 195 19.36 -1.53 3.24
C GLY A 195 19.76 -0.22 2.55
N ASP A 196 19.15 0.92 2.90
CA ASP A 196 19.50 2.25 2.39
C ASP A 196 20.10 3.11 3.52
N ASP A 197 21.43 3.27 3.49
CA ASP A 197 22.20 3.98 4.52
C ASP A 197 21.90 5.49 4.58
N GLY A 198 21.27 6.05 3.54
CA GLY A 198 20.84 7.45 3.52
C GLY A 198 19.51 7.71 4.26
N VAL A 199 18.87 6.64 4.75
CA VAL A 199 17.63 6.71 5.55
C VAL A 199 18.02 6.71 7.03
N HIS A 200 18.01 7.89 7.65
CA HIS A 200 18.46 8.07 9.04
C HIS A 200 17.31 7.95 10.05
N GLU A 201 17.59 7.34 11.21
CA GLU A 201 16.59 7.05 12.26
C GLU A 201 15.88 8.30 12.83
N LEU A 202 16.49 9.48 12.75
CA LEU A 202 15.88 10.71 13.27
C LEU A 202 14.59 11.07 12.53
N ASP A 203 14.50 10.71 11.24
CA ASP A 203 13.34 11.00 10.39
C ASP A 203 12.45 9.76 10.15
N TYR A 204 12.96 8.57 10.47
CA TYR A 204 12.35 7.28 10.14
C TYR A 204 12.25 6.34 11.35
N LEU A 205 11.02 5.91 11.63
CA LEU A 205 10.72 4.92 12.63
C LEU A 205 10.49 3.54 11.96
N PHE A 206 11.49 2.68 12.05
CA PHE A 206 11.40 1.28 11.63
C PHE A 206 10.66 0.47 12.69
N VAL A 207 9.38 0.13 12.43
CA VAL A 207 8.50 -0.53 13.41
C VAL A 207 8.43 -2.05 13.22
N GLY A 208 9.12 -2.59 12.23
CA GLY A 208 8.98 -3.97 11.81
C GLY A 208 7.63 -4.23 11.12
N PRO A 209 7.40 -5.47 10.63
CA PRO A 209 6.16 -5.80 9.96
C PRO A 209 4.98 -5.77 10.93
N SER A 210 3.96 -5.00 10.60
CA SER A 210 2.69 -4.96 11.33
C SER A 210 1.77 -6.04 10.79
N ILE A 211 1.76 -7.18 11.46
CA ILE A 211 1.04 -8.39 11.06
C ILE A 211 -0.09 -8.64 12.06
N ASP A 212 -1.34 -8.54 11.59
CA ASP A 212 -2.46 -9.09 12.35
C ASP A 212 -2.50 -10.61 12.13
N ARG A 213 -2.24 -11.36 13.20
CA ARG A 213 -2.20 -12.83 13.17
C ARG A 213 -3.60 -13.45 13.19
N GLN A 214 -4.66 -12.69 13.37
CA GLN A 214 -6.02 -13.23 13.33
C GLN A 214 -6.57 -13.14 11.90
N GLN A 215 -6.25 -14.12 11.06
CA GLN A 215 -7.01 -14.37 9.83
C GLN A 215 -8.03 -15.47 10.10
N GLU A 216 -9.29 -15.26 9.71
CA GLU A 216 -10.32 -16.30 9.77
C GLU A 216 -9.89 -17.46 8.85
N ALA A 217 -9.47 -18.56 9.46
CA ALA A 217 -9.05 -19.81 8.82
C ALA A 217 -10.03 -20.95 9.13
N ASP A 218 -11.29 -20.59 9.37
CA ASP A 218 -12.30 -21.49 9.95
C ASP A 218 -12.59 -22.74 9.10
N ASP A 219 -12.12 -22.79 7.84
CA ASP A 219 -12.33 -23.90 6.88
C ASP A 219 -11.04 -24.55 6.34
N LEU A 220 -9.89 -24.44 7.03
CA LEU A 220 -8.64 -25.07 6.60
C LEU A 220 -8.25 -26.28 7.47
N ASP A 221 -8.48 -27.49 6.96
CA ASP A 221 -7.96 -28.71 7.58
C ASP A 221 -6.47 -28.88 7.26
N LEU A 222 -5.62 -28.40 8.17
CA LEU A 222 -4.16 -28.56 8.10
C LEU A 222 -3.68 -29.94 8.56
N SER A 223 -4.54 -30.77 9.18
CA SER A 223 -4.17 -32.11 9.64
C SER A 223 -3.74 -33.03 8.49
N VAL A 224 -4.26 -32.74 7.28
CA VAL A 224 -3.88 -33.43 6.04
C VAL A 224 -2.40 -33.32 5.72
N ILE A 225 -1.67 -32.33 6.24
CA ILE A 225 -0.23 -32.17 6.01
C ILE A 225 0.53 -33.32 6.68
N GLY A 226 0.14 -33.71 7.90
CA GLY A 226 0.86 -34.68 8.73
C GLY A 226 2.29 -34.23 9.05
N ASP A 227 3.23 -35.17 9.10
CA ASP A 227 4.66 -34.90 9.37
C ASP A 227 5.46 -34.46 8.13
N ARG A 228 4.77 -34.18 7.01
CA ARG A 228 5.41 -33.81 5.74
C ARG A 228 5.95 -32.39 5.78
N LYS A 229 7.04 -32.16 5.03
CA LYS A 229 7.54 -30.81 4.79
C LYS A 229 6.52 -30.01 3.98
N LEU A 230 6.15 -28.84 4.47
CA LEU A 230 5.18 -27.96 3.85
C LEU A 230 5.87 -26.94 2.92
N ILE A 231 5.30 -26.76 1.74
CA ILE A 231 5.70 -25.69 0.79
C ILE A 231 4.47 -24.82 0.55
N TYR A 232 4.59 -23.53 0.83
CA TYR A 232 3.57 -22.54 0.48
C TYR A 232 3.97 -21.79 -0.80
N ILE A 233 3.08 -21.76 -1.79
CA ILE A 233 3.29 -21.08 -3.08
C ILE A 233 2.19 -20.03 -3.27
N SER A 234 2.59 -18.77 -3.44
CA SER A 234 1.69 -17.65 -3.71
C SER A 234 2.42 -16.56 -4.50
N LEU A 235 1.71 -15.90 -5.42
CA LEU A 235 2.19 -14.73 -6.17
C LEU A 235 1.59 -13.41 -5.63
N GLY A 236 1.03 -13.44 -4.41
CA GLY A 236 0.36 -12.30 -3.80
C GLY A 236 -1.06 -12.09 -4.34
N SER A 237 -1.55 -10.86 -4.27
CA SER A 237 -2.97 -10.55 -4.53
C SER A 237 -3.25 -9.92 -5.91
N VAL A 238 -2.27 -9.23 -6.50
CA VAL A 238 -2.49 -8.39 -7.70
C VAL A 238 -2.14 -9.14 -9.00
N ASN A 239 -0.96 -9.73 -9.07
CA ASN A 239 -0.40 -10.31 -10.30
C ASN A 239 -0.40 -11.84 -10.22
N THR A 240 -1.59 -12.44 -10.36
CA THR A 240 -1.81 -13.87 -10.13
C THR A 240 -2.18 -14.69 -11.38
N ALA A 241 -2.29 -14.04 -12.55
CA ALA A 241 -2.70 -14.66 -13.81
C ALA A 241 -1.57 -15.45 -14.52
N PHE A 242 -0.91 -16.36 -13.78
CA PHE A 242 0.26 -17.10 -14.26
C PHE A 242 0.01 -18.62 -14.27
N LEU A 243 -0.91 -19.07 -15.12
CA LEU A 243 -1.33 -20.48 -15.17
C LEU A 243 -0.16 -21.44 -15.42
N ASP A 244 0.75 -21.10 -16.33
CA ASP A 244 1.90 -21.95 -16.67
C ASP A 244 2.89 -22.09 -15.51
N PHE A 245 3.03 -21.04 -14.68
CA PHE A 245 3.84 -21.10 -13.46
C PHE A 245 3.25 -22.12 -12.47
N TYR A 246 1.93 -22.09 -12.25
CA TYR A 246 1.28 -23.05 -11.34
C TYR A 246 1.37 -24.49 -11.86
N LYS A 247 1.21 -24.72 -13.16
CA LYS A 247 1.41 -26.04 -13.79
C LYS A 247 2.86 -26.53 -13.66
N THR A 248 3.81 -25.62 -13.76
CA THR A 248 5.23 -25.90 -13.54
C THR A 248 5.48 -26.32 -12.08
N CYS A 249 4.89 -25.61 -11.11
CA CYS A 249 4.98 -25.97 -9.69
C CYS A 249 4.38 -27.36 -9.42
N ILE A 250 3.20 -27.66 -9.98
CA ILE A 250 2.58 -28.99 -9.89
C ILE A 250 3.55 -30.06 -10.43
N SER A 251 4.12 -29.83 -11.60
CA SER A 251 5.05 -30.78 -12.23
C SER A 251 6.32 -30.99 -11.39
N ALA A 252 6.87 -29.92 -10.81
CA ALA A 252 8.10 -29.96 -10.02
C ALA A 252 7.94 -30.76 -8.72
N PHE A 253 6.80 -30.64 -8.02
CA PHE A 253 6.60 -31.27 -6.72
C PHE A 253 5.70 -32.51 -6.74
N ARG A 254 5.27 -32.98 -7.93
CA ARG A 254 4.29 -34.06 -8.08
C ARG A 254 4.68 -35.36 -7.36
N ASN A 255 5.96 -35.72 -7.41
CA ASN A 255 6.49 -36.97 -6.88
C ASN A 255 7.43 -36.72 -5.70
N THR A 256 7.10 -35.76 -4.85
CA THR A 256 7.89 -35.40 -3.66
C THR A 256 7.12 -35.74 -2.39
N ASP A 257 7.84 -35.98 -1.29
CA ASP A 257 7.23 -36.21 0.02
C ASP A 257 6.72 -34.92 0.68
N CYS A 258 6.92 -33.76 0.03
CA CYS A 258 6.41 -32.48 0.49
C CYS A 258 4.89 -32.39 0.27
N TYR A 259 4.22 -31.68 1.17
CA TYR A 259 2.85 -31.22 0.96
C TYR A 259 2.89 -29.77 0.44
N VAL A 260 2.14 -29.46 -0.61
CA VAL A 260 2.16 -28.15 -1.25
C VAL A 260 0.81 -27.45 -1.08
N CYS A 261 0.83 -26.33 -0.37
CA CYS A 261 -0.30 -25.40 -0.30
C CYS A 261 -0.09 -24.29 -1.32
N MET A 262 -0.91 -24.25 -2.37
CA MET A 262 -0.76 -23.31 -3.49
C MET A 262 -1.98 -22.39 -3.60
N SER A 263 -1.74 -21.08 -3.43
CA SER A 263 -2.75 -20.04 -3.64
C SER A 263 -2.61 -19.44 -5.04
N ILE A 264 -3.67 -19.54 -5.84
CA ILE A 264 -3.63 -19.15 -7.27
C ILE A 264 -4.28 -17.78 -7.58
N GLY A 265 -4.88 -17.14 -6.57
CA GLY A 265 -5.61 -15.89 -6.74
C GLY A 265 -6.91 -16.02 -7.56
N LYS A 266 -7.61 -14.90 -7.75
CA LYS A 266 -8.93 -14.86 -8.43
C LYS A 266 -8.85 -14.80 -9.96
N LYS A 267 -7.65 -14.71 -10.55
CA LYS A 267 -7.44 -14.57 -12.00
C LYS A 267 -7.19 -15.92 -12.72
N CYS A 268 -7.15 -17.01 -11.96
CA CYS A 268 -7.06 -18.38 -12.49
C CYS A 268 -8.12 -19.25 -11.80
N GLU A 269 -8.56 -20.29 -12.50
CA GLU A 269 -9.46 -21.29 -11.94
C GLU A 269 -8.72 -22.61 -11.70
N VAL A 270 -9.07 -23.31 -10.62
CA VAL A 270 -8.44 -24.60 -10.27
C VAL A 270 -8.62 -25.64 -11.38
N SER A 271 -9.77 -25.61 -12.07
CA SER A 271 -10.08 -26.47 -13.22
C SER A 271 -9.06 -26.36 -14.37
N GLN A 272 -8.44 -25.19 -14.56
CA GLN A 272 -7.48 -24.93 -15.63
C GLN A 272 -6.12 -25.61 -15.40
N LEU A 273 -5.84 -26.04 -14.17
CA LEU A 273 -4.59 -26.68 -13.79
C LEU A 273 -4.51 -28.14 -14.23
N GLY A 274 -5.65 -28.77 -14.54
CA GLY A 274 -5.74 -30.20 -14.81
C GLY A 274 -5.58 -31.04 -13.53
N GLU A 275 -5.21 -32.31 -13.69
CA GLU A 275 -5.03 -33.23 -12.57
C GLU A 275 -3.72 -32.96 -11.82
N PHE A 276 -3.80 -32.84 -10.50
CA PHE A 276 -2.67 -32.74 -9.59
C PHE A 276 -2.77 -33.81 -8.49
N PRO A 277 -1.62 -34.29 -7.97
CA PRO A 277 -1.59 -35.35 -6.97
C PRO A 277 -2.14 -34.93 -5.60
N GLN A 278 -2.40 -35.91 -4.74
CA GLN A 278 -2.98 -35.71 -3.41
C GLN A 278 -2.09 -34.94 -2.43
N ASN A 279 -0.81 -34.75 -2.73
CA ASN A 279 0.09 -33.92 -1.93
C ASN A 279 -0.06 -32.42 -2.21
N PHE A 280 -1.12 -32.00 -2.90
CA PHE A 280 -1.43 -30.59 -3.15
C PHE A 280 -2.77 -30.17 -2.55
N MET A 281 -2.78 -29.02 -1.89
CA MET A 281 -3.97 -28.24 -1.60
C MET A 281 -3.93 -26.96 -2.45
N VAL A 282 -4.84 -26.86 -3.41
CA VAL A 282 -4.93 -25.69 -4.29
C VAL A 282 -6.23 -24.95 -4.02
N LYS A 283 -6.14 -23.66 -3.66
CA LYS A 283 -7.30 -22.78 -3.47
C LYS A 283 -7.05 -21.40 -4.10
N ILE A 284 -8.13 -20.70 -4.44
CA ILE A 284 -8.05 -19.30 -4.92
C ILE A 284 -7.54 -18.33 -3.85
N PHE A 285 -7.69 -18.70 -2.58
CA PHE A 285 -7.21 -17.99 -1.41
C PHE A 285 -6.82 -19.00 -0.33
N LEU A 286 -5.74 -18.73 0.38
CA LEU A 286 -5.29 -19.47 1.55
C LEU A 286 -4.84 -18.46 2.63
N PRO A 287 -5.15 -18.69 3.91
CA PRO A 287 -4.73 -17.81 5.00
C PRO A 287 -3.22 -17.96 5.24
N GLN A 288 -2.41 -17.18 4.53
CA GLN A 288 -0.95 -17.32 4.47
C GLN A 288 -0.26 -17.33 5.84
N LEU A 289 -0.82 -16.64 6.84
CA LEU A 289 -0.23 -16.53 8.18
C LEU A 289 -0.52 -17.74 9.08
N GLU A 290 -1.49 -18.57 8.72
CA GLU A 290 -1.91 -19.77 9.46
C GLU A 290 -1.27 -21.06 8.92
N ILE A 291 -0.68 -20.99 7.72
CA ILE A 291 0.02 -22.09 7.03
C ILE A 291 1.50 -22.05 7.39
#